data_AF-A0A1Y4JMH5-F1
#
_entry.id   AF-A0A1Y4JMH5-F1
#
_cell.length_a   1.000
_cell.length_b   1.000
_cell.length_c   1.000
_cell.angle_alpha   90.00
_cell.angle_beta   90.00
_cell.angle_gamma   90.00
#
_symmetry.space_group_name_H-M   'P 1'
#
loop_
_entity.id
_entity.type
_entity.pdbx_description
1 polymer ?
#
loop_
_entity_poly.entity_id
_entity_poly.type
_entity_poly.pdbx_seq_one_letter_code
_entity_poly.pdbx_strand_id
1 'polypeptide(L)'
;MESTEYTLDGLLCQSILLFHQSRFYDTCRESETEAFQLLEQARLVMRDTQSCVDMAKWGCTFECLAQKYYINGDTDGVLEEIDTALASFWKRIEASRVETFAVYLWLGYYFLLRFRNGASNSRGRCKRVMSDILSYLTETFRKVRKKPALMNTLPDFSADVWGETVYWVEVVHGSCLCEKQAAALLKLLYDFKQMELTRDKVEQDMLLQRILEFYSF
;
A
#
# COMPACT_ATOMS: atom_id res chain seq x y z
N MET A 1 -30.12 -0.13 -18.48
CA MET A 1 -29.01 -0.61 -17.65
C MET A 1 -27.99 0.50 -17.62
N GLU A 2 -27.93 1.25 -16.52
CA GLU A 2 -26.83 2.19 -16.29
C GLU A 2 -25.55 1.38 -16.18
N SER A 3 -24.62 1.55 -17.12
CA SER A 3 -23.25 1.08 -16.95
C SER A 3 -22.59 1.97 -15.92
N THR A 4 -22.74 1.65 -14.64
CA THR A 4 -21.81 2.16 -13.63
C THR A 4 -20.43 1.61 -14.00
N GLU A 5 -19.62 2.41 -14.68
CA GLU A 5 -18.18 2.17 -14.78
C GLU A 5 -17.66 2.07 -13.34
N TYR A 6 -17.42 0.85 -12.87
CA TYR A 6 -16.85 0.65 -11.56
C TYR A 6 -15.42 1.20 -11.58
N THR A 7 -15.10 2.07 -10.62
CA THR A 7 -13.73 2.52 -10.41
C THR A 7 -12.85 1.34 -9.98
N LEU A 8 -11.53 1.42 -10.22
CA LEU A 8 -10.59 0.38 -9.79
C LEU A 8 -10.76 0.03 -8.30
N ASP A 9 -10.82 1.05 -7.45
CA ASP A 9 -10.98 0.87 -6.00
C ASP A 9 -12.31 0.20 -5.65
N GLY A 10 -13.39 0.52 -6.38
CA GLY A 10 -14.69 -0.13 -6.23
C GLY A 10 -14.65 -1.61 -6.57
N LEU A 11 -14.01 -1.97 -7.69
CA LEU A 11 -13.82 -3.37 -8.10
C LEU A 11 -13.01 -4.16 -7.07
N LEU A 12 -11.89 -3.58 -6.59
CA LEU A 12 -11.03 -4.23 -5.61
C LEU A 12 -11.73 -4.40 -4.26
N CYS A 13 -12.42 -3.37 -3.76
CA CYS A 13 -13.21 -3.45 -2.52
C CYS A 13 -14.28 -4.54 -2.60
N GLN A 14 -15.04 -4.57 -3.69
CA GLN A 14 -16.12 -5.54 -3.87
C GLN A 14 -15.57 -6.97 -4.01
N SER A 15 -14.45 -7.14 -4.72
CA SER A 15 -13.77 -8.43 -4.82
C SER A 15 -13.36 -8.97 -3.44
N ILE A 16 -12.69 -8.15 -2.61
CA ILE A 16 -12.28 -8.54 -1.25
C ILE A 16 -13.50 -8.94 -0.41
N LEU A 17 -14.58 -8.15 -0.48
CA LEU A 17 -15.81 -8.41 0.27
C LEU A 17 -16.46 -9.74 -0.13
N LEU A 18 -16.56 -10.03 -1.43
CA LEU A 18 -17.14 -11.28 -1.91
C LEU A 18 -16.27 -12.49 -1.55
N PHE A 19 -14.94 -12.39 -1.66
CA PHE A 19 -14.04 -13.44 -1.17
C PHE A 19 -14.21 -13.67 0.34
N HIS A 20 -14.32 -12.61 1.14
CA HIS A 20 -14.59 -12.75 2.57
C HIS A 20 -15.92 -13.47 2.80
N GLN A 21 -17.00 -13.03 2.17
CA GLN A 21 -18.34 -13.61 2.32
C GLN A 21 -18.40 -15.08 1.91
N SER A 22 -17.76 -15.46 0.80
CA SER A 22 -17.77 -16.83 0.27
C SER A 22 -17.20 -17.86 1.27
N ARG A 23 -16.27 -17.43 2.12
CA ARG A 23 -15.65 -18.28 3.15
C ARG A 23 -16.49 -18.48 4.40
N PHE A 24 -17.34 -17.52 4.77
CA PHE A 24 -18.15 -17.59 6.00
C PHE A 24 -19.56 -18.14 5.78
N TYR A 25 -20.06 -18.14 4.54
CA TYR A 25 -21.40 -18.61 4.21
C TYR A 25 -21.34 -19.74 3.17
N ASP A 26 -21.72 -20.96 3.56
CA ASP A 26 -21.69 -22.21 2.76
C ASP A 26 -22.50 -22.18 1.44
N THR A 27 -23.22 -21.10 1.15
CA THR A 27 -24.16 -21.01 0.03
C THR A 27 -23.58 -20.55 -1.31
N CYS A 28 -22.26 -20.32 -1.45
CA CYS A 28 -21.83 -19.28 -2.39
C CYS A 28 -20.62 -19.57 -3.29
N ARG A 29 -20.58 -20.72 -3.98
CA ARG A 29 -19.65 -20.94 -5.12
C ARG A 29 -19.78 -19.87 -6.22
N GLU A 30 -20.99 -19.32 -6.40
CA GLU A 30 -21.25 -18.23 -7.34
C GLU A 30 -20.53 -16.93 -6.91
N SER A 31 -20.46 -16.65 -5.60
CA SER A 31 -19.76 -15.45 -5.10
C SER A 31 -18.24 -15.47 -5.27
N GLU A 32 -17.61 -16.65 -5.20
CA GLU A 32 -16.15 -16.76 -5.45
C GLU A 32 -15.83 -16.51 -6.93
N THR A 33 -16.68 -17.03 -7.82
CA THR A 33 -16.55 -16.80 -9.26
C THR A 33 -16.73 -15.31 -9.59
N GLU A 34 -17.73 -14.66 -8.99
CA GLU A 34 -17.95 -13.23 -9.12
C GLU A 34 -16.78 -12.41 -8.54
N ALA A 35 -16.28 -12.79 -7.36
CA ALA A 35 -15.13 -12.13 -6.72
C ALA A 35 -13.89 -12.15 -7.62
N PHE A 36 -13.63 -13.28 -8.27
CA PHE A 36 -12.52 -13.43 -9.21
C PHE A 36 -12.75 -12.62 -10.50
N GLN A 37 -13.97 -12.59 -11.02
CA GLN A 37 -14.31 -11.76 -12.19
C GLN A 37 -14.07 -10.27 -11.92
N LEU A 38 -14.43 -9.78 -10.73
CA LEU A 38 -14.16 -8.39 -10.34
C LEU A 38 -12.66 -8.12 -10.18
N LEU A 39 -11.90 -9.07 -9.63
CA LEU A 39 -10.44 -8.96 -9.52
C LEU A 39 -9.77 -8.88 -10.89
N GLU A 40 -10.25 -9.67 -11.86
CA GLU A 40 -9.72 -9.65 -13.23
C GLU A 40 -10.15 -8.39 -13.99
N GLN A 41 -11.38 -7.91 -13.79
CA GLN A 41 -11.80 -6.60 -14.32
C GLN A 41 -10.92 -5.48 -13.76
N ALA A 42 -10.60 -5.49 -12.47
CA ALA A 42 -9.68 -4.54 -11.86
C ALA A 42 -8.28 -4.64 -12.49
N ARG A 43 -7.81 -5.85 -12.82
CA ARG A 43 -6.54 -6.07 -13.51
C ARG A 43 -6.51 -5.40 -14.88
N LEU A 44 -7.61 -5.49 -15.63
CA LEU A 44 -7.73 -4.85 -16.95
C LEU A 44 -7.70 -3.32 -16.82
N VAL A 45 -8.49 -2.76 -15.89
CA VAL A 45 -8.48 -1.30 -15.63
C VAL A 45 -7.08 -0.81 -15.25
N MET A 46 -6.41 -1.50 -14.32
CA MET A 46 -5.03 -1.21 -13.91
C MET A 46 -4.05 -1.24 -15.10
N ARG A 47 -4.19 -2.22 -16.00
CA ARG A 47 -3.31 -2.33 -17.18
C ARG A 47 -3.50 -1.16 -18.14
N ASP A 48 -4.73 -0.67 -18.27
CA ASP A 48 -5.08 0.40 -19.19
C ASP A 48 -4.61 1.77 -18.65
N THR A 49 -4.65 2.00 -17.33
CA THR A 49 -4.17 3.27 -16.74
C THR A 49 -2.65 3.38 -16.69
N GLN A 50 -1.92 2.26 -16.62
CA GLN A 50 -0.47 2.18 -16.38
C GLN A 50 0.01 3.00 -15.17
N SER A 51 -0.87 3.26 -14.20
CA SER A 51 -0.54 3.98 -12.97
C SER A 51 0.18 3.05 -11.99
N CYS A 52 1.31 3.51 -11.44
CA CYS A 52 2.04 2.74 -10.43
C CYS A 52 1.24 2.57 -9.13
N VAL A 53 0.37 3.52 -8.80
CA VAL A 53 -0.53 3.40 -7.64
C VAL A 53 -1.55 2.31 -7.89
N ASP A 54 -2.15 2.26 -9.09
CA ASP A 54 -3.13 1.25 -9.45
C ASP A 54 -2.51 -0.15 -9.47
N MET A 55 -1.28 -0.26 -10.00
CA MET A 55 -0.49 -1.50 -9.97
C MET A 55 -0.24 -1.96 -8.52
N ALA A 56 0.13 -1.04 -7.64
CA ALA A 56 0.35 -1.35 -6.23
C ALA A 56 -0.96 -1.75 -5.52
N LYS A 57 -2.08 -1.06 -5.79
CA LYS A 57 -3.41 -1.37 -5.22
C LYS A 57 -3.88 -2.78 -5.61
N TRP A 58 -3.83 -3.09 -6.90
CA TRP A 58 -4.19 -4.42 -7.40
C TRP A 58 -3.25 -5.49 -6.85
N GLY A 59 -1.94 -5.23 -6.88
CA GLY A 59 -0.92 -6.13 -6.35
C GLY A 59 -1.09 -6.40 -4.84
N CYS A 60 -1.36 -5.38 -4.03
CA CYS A 60 -1.68 -5.52 -2.61
C CYS A 60 -2.90 -6.42 -2.41
N THR A 61 -3.94 -6.21 -3.20
CA THR A 61 -5.18 -6.99 -3.12
C THR A 61 -4.93 -8.45 -3.46
N PHE A 62 -4.28 -8.73 -4.59
CA PHE A 62 -3.95 -10.08 -5.03
C PHE A 62 -3.07 -10.81 -4.00
N GLU A 63 -2.00 -10.16 -3.55
CA GLU A 63 -1.07 -10.71 -2.56
C GLU A 63 -1.76 -11.01 -1.22
N CYS A 64 -2.64 -10.11 -0.77
CA CYS A 64 -3.44 -10.25 0.44
C CYS A 64 -4.38 -11.47 0.36
N LEU A 65 -5.12 -11.60 -0.74
CA LEU A 65 -6.02 -12.73 -0.99
C LEU A 65 -5.25 -14.06 -1.02
N ALA A 66 -4.08 -14.09 -1.68
CA ALA A 66 -3.24 -15.28 -1.78
C ALA A 66 -2.69 -15.70 -0.42
N GLN A 67 -2.14 -14.76 0.36
CA GLN A 67 -1.58 -15.06 1.68
C GLN A 67 -2.63 -15.51 2.71
N LYS A 68 -3.90 -15.16 2.51
CA LYS A 68 -5.02 -15.63 3.34
C LYS A 68 -5.71 -16.88 2.77
N TYR A 69 -5.17 -17.47 1.71
CA TYR A 69 -5.66 -18.69 1.05
C TYR A 69 -7.07 -18.56 0.45
N TYR A 70 -7.46 -17.35 0.03
CA TYR A 70 -8.70 -17.15 -0.74
C TYR A 70 -8.49 -17.42 -2.23
N ILE A 71 -7.27 -17.28 -2.72
CA ILE A 71 -6.89 -17.67 -4.09
C ILE A 71 -5.67 -18.58 -4.03
N ASN A 72 -5.67 -19.62 -4.86
CA ASN A 72 -4.47 -20.41 -5.13
C ASN A 72 -3.72 -19.72 -6.27
N GLY A 73 -2.50 -19.25 -6.00
CA GLY A 73 -1.73 -18.58 -7.04
C GLY A 73 -0.25 -18.63 -6.76
N ASP A 74 0.52 -18.90 -7.81
CA ASP A 74 1.93 -18.50 -7.87
C ASP A 74 1.98 -16.97 -7.89
N THR A 75 2.00 -16.37 -6.71
CA THR A 75 2.09 -14.92 -6.57
C THR A 75 3.35 -14.35 -7.20
N ASP A 76 4.45 -15.12 -7.27
CA ASP A 76 5.67 -14.65 -7.89
C ASP A 76 5.50 -14.54 -9.40
N GLY A 77 4.93 -15.57 -10.04
CA GLY A 77 4.65 -15.54 -11.48
C GLY A 77 3.65 -14.45 -11.87
N VAL A 78 2.58 -14.26 -11.08
CA VAL A 78 1.56 -13.25 -11.39
C VAL A 78 2.05 -11.82 -11.14
N LEU A 79 2.86 -11.60 -10.11
CA LEU A 79 3.28 -10.26 -9.68
C LEU A 79 4.67 -9.86 -10.17
N GLU A 80 5.39 -10.70 -10.91
CA GLU A 80 6.77 -10.40 -11.36
C GLU A 80 6.87 -9.11 -12.16
N GLU A 81 5.95 -8.89 -13.09
CA GLU A 81 5.90 -7.68 -13.91
C GLU A 81 5.65 -6.43 -13.04
N ILE A 82 4.75 -6.54 -12.07
CA ILE A 82 4.44 -5.47 -11.12
C ILE A 82 5.64 -5.19 -10.19
N ASP A 83 6.25 -6.24 -9.64
CA ASP A 83 7.47 -6.14 -8.83
C ASP A 83 8.58 -5.36 -9.57
N THR A 84 8.74 -5.64 -10.86
CA THR A 84 9.76 -5.02 -11.70
C THR A 84 9.40 -3.57 -12.06
N ALA A 85 8.14 -3.32 -12.43
CA ALA A 85 7.64 -2.00 -12.77
C ALA A 85 7.73 -1.05 -11.57
N LEU A 86 7.23 -1.46 -10.39
CA LEU A 86 7.23 -0.64 -9.19
C LEU A 86 8.65 -0.38 -8.66
N ALA A 87 9.54 -1.38 -8.70
CA ALA A 87 10.94 -1.19 -8.30
C ALA A 87 11.67 -0.23 -9.25
N SER A 88 11.38 -0.28 -10.54
CA SER A 88 11.95 0.62 -11.54
C SER A 88 11.39 2.03 -11.40
N PHE A 89 10.09 2.16 -11.15
CA PHE A 89 9.44 3.42 -10.87
C PHE A 89 10.05 4.10 -9.64
N TRP A 90 10.21 3.37 -8.53
CA TRP A 90 10.81 3.91 -7.31
C TRP A 90 12.20 4.52 -7.54
N LYS A 91 13.05 3.86 -8.35
CA LYS A 91 14.39 4.38 -8.70
C LYS A 91 14.35 5.68 -9.50
N ARG A 92 13.26 5.95 -10.21
CA ARG A 92 13.07 7.13 -11.07
C ARG A 92 12.41 8.29 -10.35
N ILE A 93 11.88 8.09 -9.14
CA ILE A 93 11.25 9.16 -8.37
C ILE A 93 12.33 10.19 -8.01
N GLU A 94 12.21 11.39 -8.57
CA GLU A 94 12.97 12.54 -8.12
C GLU A 94 12.43 13.01 -6.77
N ALA A 95 13.33 13.38 -5.84
CA ALA A 95 13.05 13.60 -4.43
C ALA A 95 12.15 14.81 -4.08
N SER A 96 11.44 15.39 -5.06
CA SER A 96 10.64 16.60 -4.90
C SER A 96 9.24 16.44 -5.50
N ARG A 97 8.25 16.12 -4.65
CA ARG A 97 6.82 16.52 -4.76
C ARG A 97 6.01 15.90 -3.62
N VAL A 98 4.92 16.57 -3.23
CA VAL A 98 3.91 16.08 -2.27
C VAL A 98 3.15 14.88 -2.83
N GLU A 99 2.97 14.80 -4.16
CA GLU A 99 2.39 13.65 -4.88
C GLU A 99 3.17 12.34 -4.62
N THR A 100 4.48 12.43 -4.38
CA THR A 100 5.33 11.28 -4.02
C THR A 100 4.86 10.61 -2.72
N PHE A 101 4.15 11.33 -1.84
CA PHE A 101 3.77 10.80 -0.54
C PHE A 101 2.63 9.78 -0.58
N ALA A 102 1.56 10.08 -1.31
CA ALA A 102 0.48 9.11 -1.53
C ALA A 102 0.99 7.86 -2.27
N VAL A 103 1.94 8.05 -3.18
CA VAL A 103 2.54 6.95 -3.96
C VAL A 103 3.38 6.02 -3.09
N TYR A 104 4.23 6.52 -2.18
CA TYR A 104 5.01 5.59 -1.35
C TYR A 104 4.16 4.76 -0.41
N LEU A 105 2.99 5.25 0.05
CA LEU A 105 2.16 4.46 0.97
C LEU A 105 1.72 3.18 0.29
N TRP A 106 1.16 3.29 -0.91
CA TRP A 106 0.76 2.13 -1.71
C TRP A 106 1.93 1.23 -2.08
N LEU A 107 3.05 1.79 -2.53
CA LEU A 107 4.27 1.02 -2.80
C LEU A 107 4.81 0.33 -1.53
N GLY A 108 4.80 1.04 -0.41
CA GLY A 108 5.29 0.58 0.88
C GLY A 108 4.47 -0.58 1.42
N TYR A 109 3.13 -0.52 1.31
CA TYR A 109 2.25 -1.64 1.65
C TYR A 109 2.45 -2.82 0.71
N TYR A 110 2.57 -2.57 -0.60
CA TYR A 110 2.83 -3.62 -1.59
C TYR A 110 4.10 -4.40 -1.26
N PHE A 111 5.23 -3.72 -1.13
CA PHE A 111 6.51 -4.39 -0.86
C PHE A 111 6.57 -5.00 0.53
N LEU A 112 5.85 -4.47 1.52
CA LEU A 112 5.69 -5.08 2.83
C LEU A 112 4.93 -6.41 2.73
N LEU A 113 3.79 -6.45 2.03
CA LEU A 113 3.01 -7.68 1.81
C LEU A 113 3.85 -8.74 1.10
N ARG A 114 4.51 -8.36 -0.01
CA ARG A 114 5.43 -9.25 -0.75
C ARG A 114 6.58 -9.77 0.12
N PHE A 115 7.11 -8.94 1.02
CA PHE A 115 8.16 -9.36 1.95
C PHE A 115 7.67 -10.35 3.02
N ARG A 116 6.45 -10.13 3.55
CA ARG A 116 5.81 -11.00 4.56
C ARG A 116 5.42 -12.36 4.00
N ASN A 117 5.20 -12.47 2.70
CA ASN A 117 4.99 -13.76 2.05
C ASN A 117 6.26 -14.61 2.15
N GLY A 118 6.26 -15.54 3.12
CA GLY A 118 7.39 -16.43 3.39
C GLY A 118 7.78 -17.32 2.19
N ALA A 119 6.84 -17.58 1.28
CA ALA A 119 7.06 -18.39 0.09
C ALA A 119 7.57 -17.59 -1.12
N SER A 120 7.53 -16.26 -1.08
CA SER A 120 7.96 -15.43 -2.20
C SER A 120 9.48 -15.40 -2.37
N ASN A 121 9.94 -15.53 -3.62
CA ASN A 121 11.32 -15.34 -4.03
C ASN A 121 11.69 -13.86 -4.17
N SER A 122 10.69 -12.96 -4.21
CA SER A 122 10.88 -11.52 -4.36
C SER A 122 11.40 -10.84 -3.08
N ARG A 123 11.39 -11.53 -1.93
CA ARG A 123 11.65 -10.94 -0.59
C ARG A 123 12.93 -10.11 -0.51
N GLY A 124 14.02 -10.59 -1.12
CA GLY A 124 15.30 -9.85 -1.14
C GLY A 124 15.24 -8.56 -1.96
N ARG A 125 14.46 -8.52 -3.04
CA ARG A 125 14.18 -7.31 -3.84
C ARG A 125 13.29 -6.36 -3.04
N CYS A 126 12.19 -6.85 -2.47
CA CYS A 126 11.26 -6.04 -1.68
C CYS A 126 11.94 -5.41 -0.47
N LYS A 127 12.79 -6.15 0.24
CA LYS A 127 13.60 -5.60 1.34
C LYS A 127 14.50 -4.44 0.91
N ARG A 128 15.12 -4.53 -0.27
CA ARG A 128 15.95 -3.43 -0.80
C ARG A 128 15.12 -2.18 -1.09
N VAL A 129 14.01 -2.34 -1.82
CA VAL A 129 13.11 -1.21 -2.12
C VAL A 129 12.55 -0.59 -0.84
N MET A 130 12.16 -1.40 0.14
CA MET A 130 11.69 -0.92 1.45
C MET A 130 12.78 -0.15 2.21
N SER A 131 14.03 -0.62 2.19
CA SER A 131 15.15 0.15 2.75
C SER A 131 15.32 1.51 2.07
N ASP A 132 15.15 1.57 0.75
CA ASP A 132 15.28 2.81 -0.01
C ASP A 132 14.11 3.77 0.31
N ILE A 133 12.87 3.28 0.39
CA ILE A 133 11.69 4.05 0.82
C ILE A 133 11.89 4.64 2.21
N LEU A 134 12.24 3.82 3.19
CA LEU A 134 12.47 4.28 4.56
C LEU A 134 13.59 5.32 4.63
N SER A 135 14.69 5.11 3.89
CA SER A 135 15.82 6.04 3.86
C SER A 135 15.44 7.38 3.23
N TYR A 136 14.68 7.34 2.12
CA TYR A 136 14.13 8.52 1.47
C TYR A 136 13.25 9.33 2.43
N LEU A 137 12.27 8.68 3.06
CA LEU A 137 11.36 9.34 4.00
C LEU A 137 12.13 9.95 5.18
N THR A 138 13.06 9.19 5.74
CA THR A 138 13.90 9.67 6.85
C THR A 138 14.66 10.93 6.46
N GLU A 139 15.27 10.96 5.27
CA GLU A 139 16.01 12.13 4.81
C GLU A 139 15.08 13.32 4.50
N THR A 140 13.92 13.06 3.92
CA THR A 140 12.89 14.08 3.68
C THR A 140 12.44 14.72 4.99
N PHE A 141 12.09 13.94 6.01
CA PHE A 141 11.69 14.47 7.31
C PHE A 141 12.85 15.16 8.06
N ARG A 142 14.10 14.72 7.91
CA ARG A 142 15.26 15.46 8.45
C ARG A 142 15.42 16.83 7.80
N LYS A 143 15.25 16.92 6.48
CA LYS A 143 15.33 18.19 5.75
C LYS A 143 14.23 19.15 6.20
N VAL A 144 13.01 18.65 6.35
CA VAL A 144 11.88 19.40 6.92
C VAL A 144 12.22 19.93 8.31
N ARG A 145 12.72 19.06 9.21
CA ARG A 145 13.07 19.45 10.60
C ARG A 145 14.12 20.56 10.65
N LYS A 146 15.08 20.55 9.74
CA LYS A 146 16.16 21.56 9.66
C LYS A 146 15.71 22.89 9.04
N LYS A 147 14.60 22.90 8.29
CA LYS A 147 14.09 24.09 7.58
C LYS A 147 12.62 24.32 7.95
N PRO A 148 12.34 25.04 9.04
CA PRO A 148 10.96 25.31 9.48
C PRO A 148 10.09 25.98 8.41
N ALA A 149 10.67 26.71 7.45
CA ALA A 149 9.92 27.24 6.30
C ALA A 149 9.28 26.15 5.42
N LEU A 150 9.85 24.94 5.37
CA LEU A 150 9.25 23.76 4.72
C LEU A 150 8.18 23.09 5.59
N MET A 151 8.13 23.35 6.91
CA MET A 151 6.97 22.95 7.72
C MET A 151 5.70 23.65 7.26
N ASN A 152 5.77 24.81 6.60
CA ASN A 152 4.60 25.47 6.01
C ASN A 152 4.12 24.81 4.71
N THR A 153 4.90 23.88 4.14
CA THR A 153 4.51 23.02 3.00
C THR A 153 4.11 21.60 3.41
N LEU A 154 4.42 21.18 4.65
CA LEU A 154 3.80 19.97 5.22
C LEU A 154 2.27 20.04 5.31
N PRO A 155 1.67 21.23 5.42
CA PRO A 155 0.25 21.41 5.29
C PRO A 155 -0.43 20.84 4.06
N ASP A 156 0.31 20.57 2.99
CA ASP A 156 -0.24 19.92 1.79
C ASP A 156 -0.35 18.40 1.96
N PHE A 157 0.20 17.82 3.04
CA PHE A 157 -0.14 16.46 3.46
C PHE A 157 -1.51 16.46 4.13
N SER A 158 -2.44 15.68 3.59
CA SER A 158 -3.69 15.41 4.32
C SER A 158 -3.36 14.79 5.68
N ALA A 159 -4.20 15.06 6.69
CA ALA A 159 -4.02 14.52 8.03
C ALA A 159 -3.91 12.98 8.04
N ASP A 160 -4.59 12.33 7.09
CA ASP A 160 -4.61 10.88 6.92
C ASP A 160 -3.25 10.33 6.48
N VAL A 161 -2.56 11.01 5.56
CA VAL A 161 -1.23 10.57 5.10
C VAL A 161 -0.26 10.51 6.28
N TRP A 162 -0.34 11.42 7.25
CA TRP A 162 0.51 11.38 8.43
C TRP A 162 0.21 10.17 9.33
N GLY A 163 -1.06 9.99 9.70
CA GLY A 163 -1.49 8.87 10.55
C GLY A 163 -1.15 7.53 9.91
N GLU A 164 -1.47 7.39 8.62
CA GLU A 164 -1.16 6.18 7.84
C GLU A 164 0.33 5.94 7.69
N THR A 165 1.15 6.99 7.57
CA THR A 165 2.61 6.84 7.52
C THR A 165 3.14 6.34 8.85
N VAL A 166 2.70 6.91 9.97
CA VAL A 166 3.11 6.43 11.30
C VAL A 166 2.74 4.96 11.46
N TYR A 167 1.48 4.62 11.19
CA TYR A 167 0.98 3.25 11.29
C TYR A 167 1.76 2.29 10.37
N TRP A 168 1.97 2.65 9.10
CA TRP A 168 2.76 1.85 8.17
C TRP A 168 4.19 1.60 8.68
N VAL A 169 4.90 2.63 9.19
CA VAL A 169 6.26 2.42 9.72
C VAL A 169 6.25 1.58 11.00
N GLU A 170 5.23 1.70 11.86
CA GLU A 170 5.05 0.84 13.04
C GLU A 170 4.93 -0.63 12.63
N VAL A 171 4.11 -0.92 11.61
CA VAL A 171 3.94 -2.25 11.05
C VAL A 171 5.24 -2.77 10.42
N VAL A 172 5.96 -1.94 9.66
CA VAL A 172 7.26 -2.30 9.06
C VAL A 172 8.27 -2.65 10.16
N HIS A 173 8.34 -1.84 11.21
CA HIS A 173 9.21 -2.07 12.35
C HIS A 173 8.84 -3.36 13.10
N GLY A 174 7.55 -3.58 13.37
CA GLY A 174 7.04 -4.80 14.00
C GLY A 174 7.28 -6.07 13.19
N SER A 175 7.43 -5.94 11.86
CA SER A 175 7.77 -7.04 10.94
C SER A 175 9.27 -7.36 10.89
N CYS A 176 10.11 -6.75 11.74
CA CYS A 176 11.59 -6.86 11.71
C CYS A 176 12.21 -6.51 10.34
N LEU A 177 11.51 -5.71 9.54
CA LEU A 177 11.97 -5.28 8.21
C LEU A 177 12.70 -3.95 8.33
N CYS A 178 13.98 -3.92 7.93
CA CYS A 178 14.80 -2.70 7.92
C CYS A 178 14.80 -1.96 9.27
N GLU A 179 14.88 -2.72 10.38
CA GLU A 179 14.67 -2.24 11.75
C GLU A 179 15.36 -0.91 12.07
N LYS A 180 16.63 -0.77 11.71
CA LYS A 180 17.41 0.46 11.98
C LYS A 180 16.81 1.68 11.27
N GLN A 181 16.45 1.53 10.00
CA GLN A 181 15.82 2.59 9.22
C GLN A 181 14.40 2.89 9.71
N ALA A 182 13.61 1.86 10.00
CA ALA A 182 12.24 2.00 10.50
C ALA A 182 12.22 2.70 11.88
N ALA A 183 13.08 2.29 12.81
CA ALA A 183 13.20 2.93 14.12
C ALA A 183 13.66 4.39 14.03
N ALA A 184 14.61 4.69 13.14
CA ALA A 184 15.07 6.06 12.91
C ALA A 184 13.95 6.95 12.36
N LEU A 185 13.13 6.44 11.44
CA LEU A 185 11.99 7.15 10.89
C LEU A 185 10.88 7.34 11.93
N LEU A 186 10.50 6.29 12.68
CA LEU A 186 9.51 6.39 13.75
C LEU A 186 9.86 7.45 14.79
N LYS A 187 11.13 7.51 15.21
CA LYS A 187 11.58 8.54 16.14
C LYS A 187 11.35 9.94 15.58
N LEU A 188 11.67 10.17 14.29
CA LEU A 188 11.40 11.46 13.66
C LEU A 188 9.90 11.77 13.62
N LEU A 189 9.08 10.81 13.19
CA LEU A 189 7.64 10.99 13.09
C LEU A 189 7.01 11.29 14.46
N TYR A 190 7.38 10.59 15.53
CA TYR A 190 6.84 10.92 16.86
C TYR A 190 7.30 12.29 17.37
N ASP A 191 8.55 12.69 17.13
CA ASP A 191 9.03 14.05 17.45
C ASP A 191 8.16 15.12 16.77
N PHE A 192 7.75 14.89 15.51
CA PHE A 192 6.85 15.78 14.77
C PHE A 192 5.41 15.73 15.27
N LYS A 193 4.89 14.55 15.66
CA LYS A 193 3.53 14.39 16.19
C LYS A 193 3.32 15.19 17.48
N GLN A 194 4.35 15.29 18.33
CA GLN A 194 4.30 16.12 19.54
C GLN A 194 4.38 17.63 19.29
N MET A 195 4.64 18.07 18.06
CA MET A 195 4.58 19.50 17.68
C MET A 195 3.19 19.92 17.17
N GLU A 196 2.19 19.04 17.26
CA GLU A 196 0.76 19.18 16.91
C GLU A 196 0.42 19.97 15.62
N LEU A 197 0.13 19.23 14.56
CA LEU A 197 -0.83 19.65 13.53
C LEU A 197 -2.23 19.19 14.00
N THR A 198 -2.97 20.05 14.69
CA THR A 198 -4.42 19.86 14.87
C THR A 198 -5.08 19.92 13.49
N ARG A 199 -5.55 18.78 13.00
CA ARG A 199 -6.28 18.72 11.73
C ARG A 199 -7.48 17.81 11.85
N ASP A 200 -8.55 18.25 11.22
CA ASP A 200 -9.80 17.51 11.11
C ASP A 200 -9.57 16.15 10.44
N LYS A 201 -10.37 15.16 10.84
CA LYS A 201 -10.47 13.86 10.17
C LYS A 201 -10.83 14.09 8.70
N VAL A 202 -9.99 13.63 7.79
CA VAL A 202 -10.29 13.56 6.36
C VAL A 202 -10.77 12.14 6.03
N GLU A 203 -11.39 11.96 4.86
CA GLU A 203 -11.94 10.68 4.40
C GLU A 203 -10.85 9.60 4.28
N GLN A 204 -11.02 8.51 5.02
CA GLN A 204 -10.11 7.36 5.00
C GLN A 204 -10.17 6.65 3.64
N ASP A 205 -9.01 6.22 3.14
CA ASP A 205 -8.92 5.38 1.94
C ASP A 205 -9.59 4.02 2.21
N MET A 206 -10.80 3.85 1.67
CA MET A 206 -11.64 2.68 1.91
C MET A 206 -10.97 1.39 1.45
N LEU A 207 -10.23 1.41 0.33
CA LEU A 207 -9.54 0.21 -0.15
C LEU A 207 -8.40 -0.15 0.78
N LEU A 208 -7.58 0.83 1.18
CA LEU A 208 -6.49 0.59 2.11
C LEU A 208 -7.04 0.05 3.43
N GLN A 209 -8.06 0.69 4.00
CA GLN A 209 -8.69 0.21 5.23
C GLN A 209 -9.18 -1.23 5.10
N ARG A 210 -9.83 -1.59 3.99
CA ARG A 210 -10.28 -2.98 3.74
C ARG A 210 -9.12 -3.96 3.68
N ILE A 211 -8.02 -3.60 3.01
CA ILE A 211 -6.83 -4.44 2.97
C ILE A 211 -6.24 -4.60 4.38
N LEU A 212 -6.15 -3.53 5.16
CA LEU A 212 -5.63 -3.56 6.54
C LEU A 212 -6.51 -4.41 7.46
N GLU A 213 -7.84 -4.24 7.41
CA GLU A 213 -8.82 -5.03 8.16
C GLU A 213 -8.71 -6.52 7.81
N PHE A 214 -8.69 -6.83 6.51
CA PHE A 214 -8.65 -8.20 6.01
C PHE A 214 -7.32 -8.90 6.34
N TYR A 215 -6.22 -8.15 6.31
CA TYR A 215 -4.90 -8.70 6.55
C TYR A 215 -4.57 -8.84 8.03
N SER A 216 -5.15 -7.98 8.89
CA SER A 216 -4.85 -7.87 10.32
C SER A 216 -3.34 -7.79 10.57
N PHE A 217 -2.78 -6.59 10.39
CA PHE A 217 -1.34 -6.36 10.53
C PHE A 217 -0.81 -6.56 11.95
#